data_AF-A0A3B8VMQ5-F1
#
_entry.id   AF-A0A3B8VMQ5-F1
#
_cell.length_a   1.000
_cell.length_b   1.000
_cell.length_c   1.000
_cell.angle_alpha   90.00
_cell.angle_beta   90.00
_cell.angle_gamma   90.00
#
_symmetry.space_group_name_H-M   'P 1'
#
loop_
_entity.id
_entity.type
_entity.pdbx_description
1 polymer ?
#
loop_
_entity_poly.entity_id
_entity_poly.type
_entity_poly.pdbx_seq_one_letter_code
_entity_poly.pdbx_strand_id
1 'polypeptide(L)'
;MFNRKELLRSKEYWLVRFQSELYATLESYMKENGLNRSQLAEKLGVTKGYISQVLNGNYDHRLSKFIELSLAINKAPRIRFEDINQVIDDDEMGLLYEDDNTNRPQIHLNINLSPTLNIINNLSTTVHAKSIEIESSYSNKDSIETSIAYEPDYF
;
A
#
# COMPACT_ATOMS: atom_id res chain seq x y z
N MET A 1 -22.68 -9.84 -2.21
CA MET A 1 -21.88 -8.75 -2.80
C MET A 1 -20.90 -8.34 -1.71
N PHE A 2 -19.60 -8.58 -1.90
CA PHE A 2 -18.59 -8.19 -0.90
C PHE A 2 -18.48 -6.66 -0.90
N ASN A 3 -18.45 -6.05 0.29
CA ASN A 3 -18.08 -4.64 0.40
C ASN A 3 -16.58 -4.49 0.12
N ARG A 4 -16.14 -3.35 -0.43
CA ARG A 4 -14.73 -3.08 -0.77
C ARG A 4 -13.79 -3.34 0.42
N LYS A 5 -14.17 -2.93 1.64
CA LYS A 5 -13.41 -3.19 2.87
C LYS A 5 -13.24 -4.68 3.17
N GLU A 6 -14.28 -5.48 2.94
CA GLU A 6 -14.24 -6.93 3.17
C GLU A 6 -13.35 -7.62 2.13
N LEU A 7 -13.39 -7.13 0.88
CA LEU A 7 -12.52 -7.62 -0.18
C LEU A 7 -11.05 -7.35 0.12
N LEU A 8 -10.70 -6.16 0.60
CA LEU A 8 -9.31 -5.83 1.00
C LEU A 8 -8.80 -6.71 2.14
N ARG A 9 -9.68 -7.26 2.97
CA ARG A 9 -9.34 -8.22 4.03
C ARG A 9 -9.30 -9.67 3.56
N SER A 10 -9.70 -9.96 2.33
CA SER A 10 -9.75 -11.32 1.81
C SER A 10 -8.39 -11.76 1.26
N LYS A 11 -8.09 -13.05 1.44
CA LYS A 11 -6.89 -13.68 0.85
C LYS A 11 -6.93 -13.57 -0.68
N GLU A 12 -8.11 -13.76 -1.25
CA GLU A 12 -8.35 -13.84 -2.69
C GLU A 12 -7.99 -12.53 -3.38
N TYR A 13 -8.28 -11.38 -2.76
CA TYR A 13 -7.92 -10.08 -3.32
C TYR A 13 -6.40 -9.93 -3.48
N TRP A 14 -5.63 -10.19 -2.42
CA TRP A 14 -4.18 -10.07 -2.47
C TRP A 14 -3.55 -11.10 -3.40
N LEU A 15 -4.08 -12.32 -3.43
CA LEU A 15 -3.63 -13.36 -4.36
C LEU A 15 -3.79 -12.89 -5.81
N VAL A 16 -4.99 -12.42 -6.17
CA VAL A 16 -5.27 -11.92 -7.52
C VAL A 16 -4.41 -10.70 -7.84
N ARG A 17 -4.23 -9.76 -6.90
CA ARG A 17 -3.36 -8.58 -7.07
C ARG A 17 -1.94 -8.98 -7.47
N PHE A 18 -1.30 -9.86 -6.68
CA PHE A 18 0.07 -10.30 -6.97
C PHE A 18 0.16 -11.11 -8.27
N GLN A 19 -0.83 -11.96 -8.57
CA GLN A 19 -0.90 -12.70 -9.83
C GLN A 19 -1.00 -11.74 -11.03
N SER A 20 -1.85 -10.71 -10.94
CA SER A 20 -2.01 -9.70 -11.98
C SER A 20 -0.73 -8.88 -12.19
N GLU A 21 -0.02 -8.53 -11.12
CA GLU A 21 1.25 -7.80 -11.19
C GLU A 21 2.33 -8.63 -11.90
N LEU A 22 2.47 -9.91 -11.53
CA LEU A 22 3.41 -10.82 -12.20
C LEU A 22 3.03 -11.02 -13.67
N TYR A 23 1.73 -11.18 -13.97
CA TYR A 23 1.23 -11.27 -15.34
C TYR A 23 1.65 -10.07 -16.16
N ALA A 24 1.35 -8.86 -15.69
CA ALA A 24 1.65 -7.62 -16.40
C ALA A 24 3.15 -7.43 -16.62
N THR A 25 3.95 -7.83 -15.62
CA THR A 25 5.41 -7.76 -15.71
C THR A 25 5.96 -8.75 -16.76
N LEU A 26 5.45 -9.98 -16.80
CA LEU A 26 5.83 -10.98 -17.81
C LEU A 26 5.39 -10.56 -19.21
N GLU A 27 4.19 -10.00 -19.35
CA GLU A 27 3.69 -9.51 -20.64
C GLU A 27 4.53 -8.34 -21.17
N SER A 28 4.85 -7.38 -20.30
CA SER A 28 5.70 -6.24 -20.63
C SER A 28 7.07 -6.72 -21.09
N TYR A 29 7.68 -7.65 -20.35
CA TYR A 29 8.94 -8.26 -20.72
C TYR A 29 8.88 -8.97 -22.08
N MET A 30 7.83 -9.74 -22.35
CA MET A 30 7.63 -10.39 -23.65
C MET A 30 7.56 -9.37 -24.79
N LYS A 31 6.78 -8.30 -24.59
CA LYS A 31 6.60 -7.24 -25.59
C LYS A 31 7.91 -6.50 -25.87
N GLU A 32 8.64 -6.12 -24.83
CA GLU A 32 9.94 -5.43 -24.92
C GLU A 32 11.00 -6.27 -25.64
N ASN A 33 10.94 -7.60 -25.49
CA ASN A 33 11.92 -8.53 -26.05
C ASN A 33 11.41 -9.23 -27.33
N GLY A 34 10.22 -8.91 -27.83
CA GLY A 34 9.63 -9.56 -29.01
C GLY A 34 9.40 -11.07 -28.85
N LEU A 35 9.17 -11.56 -27.63
CA LEU A 35 9.04 -12.98 -27.32
C LEU A 35 7.58 -13.43 -27.38
N ASN A 36 7.34 -14.60 -27.96
CA ASN A 36 6.09 -15.31 -27.76
C ASN A 36 6.14 -16.20 -26.49
N ARG A 37 4.98 -16.70 -26.05
CA ARG A 37 4.86 -17.50 -24.79
C ARG A 37 5.77 -18.74 -24.78
N SER A 38 6.02 -19.35 -25.94
CA SER A 38 6.87 -20.54 -26.06
C SER A 38 8.35 -20.19 -25.89
N GLN A 39 8.78 -19.08 -26.50
CA GLN A 39 10.15 -18.57 -26.38
C GLN A 39 10.43 -18.07 -24.95
N LEU A 40 9.44 -17.44 -24.31
CA LEU A 40 9.54 -17.10 -22.89
C LEU A 40 9.74 -18.35 -22.03
N ALA A 41 8.97 -19.42 -22.27
CA ALA A 41 9.10 -20.67 -21.52
C ALA A 41 10.50 -21.29 -21.67
N GLU A 42 11.01 -21.33 -22.90
CA GLU A 42 12.37 -21.81 -23.20
C GLU A 42 13.43 -20.99 -22.46
N LYS A 43 13.34 -19.66 -22.51
CA LYS A 43 14.27 -18.75 -21.83
C LYS A 43 14.25 -18.91 -20.31
N LEU A 44 13.07 -19.15 -19.74
CA LEU A 44 12.87 -19.34 -18.30
C LEU A 44 13.16 -20.78 -17.84
N GLY A 45 13.50 -21.70 -18.75
CA GLY A 45 13.78 -23.10 -18.42
C GLY A 45 12.55 -23.87 -17.91
N VAL A 46 11.34 -23.47 -18.31
CA VAL A 46 10.07 -24.07 -17.88
C VAL A 46 9.24 -24.54 -19.07
N THR A 47 8.19 -25.32 -18.83
CA THR A 47 7.34 -25.82 -19.91
C THR A 47 6.41 -24.72 -20.45
N LYS A 48 6.00 -24.84 -21.72
CA LYS A 48 5.01 -23.93 -22.33
C LYS A 48 3.66 -23.95 -21.61
N GLY A 49 3.23 -25.14 -21.17
CA GLY A 49 1.99 -25.31 -20.42
C GLY A 49 2.02 -24.56 -19.09
N TYR A 50 3.17 -24.60 -18.42
CA TYR A 50 3.43 -23.86 -17.20
C TYR A 50 3.31 -22.33 -17.39
N ILE A 51 3.94 -21.76 -18.42
CA ILE A 51 3.79 -20.32 -18.73
C ILE A 51 2.34 -19.97 -19.06
N SER A 52 1.63 -20.85 -19.78
CA SER A 52 0.20 -20.63 -20.05
C SER A 52 -0.65 -20.63 -18.78
N GLN A 53 -0.36 -21.49 -17.79
CA GLN A 53 -1.08 -21.52 -16.51
C GLN A 53 -0.86 -20.23 -15.72
N VAL A 54 0.38 -19.76 -15.61
CA VAL A 54 0.73 -18.47 -14.99
C VAL A 54 0.01 -17.33 -15.70
N LEU A 55 0.06 -17.30 -17.04
CA LEU A 55 -0.55 -16.24 -17.83
C LEU A 55 -2.08 -16.30 -17.84
N ASN A 56 -2.69 -17.43 -17.51
CA ASN A 56 -4.14 -17.57 -17.44
C ASN A 56 -4.68 -17.45 -16.00
N GLY A 57 -3.84 -17.12 -15.02
CA GLY A 57 -4.24 -16.95 -13.62
C GLY A 57 -4.64 -18.26 -12.90
N ASN A 58 -4.53 -19.41 -13.55
CA ASN A 58 -4.89 -20.72 -13.00
C ASN A 58 -3.66 -21.40 -12.37
N TYR A 59 -3.08 -20.76 -11.36
CA TYR A 59 -1.77 -21.13 -10.83
C TYR A 59 -1.69 -20.85 -9.32
N ASP A 60 -1.78 -21.91 -8.50
CA ASP A 60 -1.86 -21.84 -7.02
C ASP A 60 -0.48 -21.72 -6.32
N HIS A 61 0.52 -21.12 -6.96
CA HIS A 61 1.89 -21.43 -6.54
C HIS A 61 2.43 -20.67 -5.33
N ARG A 62 3.21 -21.48 -4.61
CA ARG A 62 4.20 -21.14 -3.59
C ARG A 62 5.02 -19.91 -3.99
N LEU A 63 5.19 -19.02 -3.02
CA LEU A 63 6.01 -17.80 -3.10
C LEU A 63 7.39 -18.01 -3.75
N SER A 64 8.02 -19.18 -3.54
CA SER A 64 9.31 -19.53 -4.16
C SER A 64 9.28 -19.40 -5.68
N LYS A 65 8.21 -19.83 -6.33
CA LYS A 65 8.13 -19.86 -7.78
C LYS A 65 7.77 -18.49 -8.37
N PHE A 66 6.96 -17.72 -7.65
CA PHE A 66 6.74 -16.31 -7.94
C PHE A 66 8.07 -15.56 -7.99
N ILE A 67 8.92 -15.75 -6.98
CA ILE A 67 10.26 -15.15 -6.90
C ILE A 67 11.15 -15.60 -8.07
N GLU A 68 11.23 -16.91 -8.35
CA GLU A 68 12.02 -17.43 -9.47
C GLU A 68 11.64 -16.77 -10.81
N LEU A 69 10.34 -16.64 -11.10
CA LEU A 69 9.86 -16.05 -12.35
C LEU A 69 10.20 -14.57 -12.45
N SER A 70 10.01 -13.81 -11.37
CA SER A 70 10.39 -12.40 -11.32
C SER A 70 11.89 -12.21 -11.59
N LEU A 71 12.74 -12.99 -10.90
CA LEU A 71 14.19 -12.88 -11.05
C LEU A 71 14.67 -13.28 -12.45
N ALA A 72 14.04 -14.28 -13.06
CA ALA A 72 14.43 -14.74 -14.39
C ALA A 72 14.13 -13.73 -15.52
N ILE A 73 13.28 -12.73 -15.26
CA ILE A 73 13.07 -11.56 -16.12
C ILE A 73 13.80 -10.31 -15.61
N ASN A 74 14.79 -10.47 -14.72
CA ASN A 74 15.57 -9.40 -14.08
C ASN A 74 14.72 -8.38 -13.30
N LYS A 75 13.65 -8.84 -12.64
CA LYS A 75 12.80 -8.01 -11.77
C LYS A 75 12.83 -8.54 -10.34
N ALA A 76 12.95 -7.64 -9.38
CA ALA A 76 12.92 -7.98 -7.96
C ALA A 76 11.51 -7.76 -7.39
N PRO A 77 10.80 -8.80 -6.92
CA PRO A 77 9.50 -8.64 -6.30
C PRO A 77 9.67 -8.11 -4.87
N ARG A 78 9.32 -6.85 -4.63
CA ARG A 78 9.38 -6.23 -3.30
C ARG A 78 8.01 -6.31 -2.64
N ILE A 79 7.92 -7.05 -1.53
CA ILE A 79 6.70 -7.11 -0.71
C ILE A 79 6.90 -6.23 0.52
N ARG A 80 5.93 -5.36 0.79
CA ARG A 80 5.84 -4.60 2.03
C ARG A 80 4.58 -4.99 2.78
N PHE A 81 4.63 -4.86 4.09
CA PHE A 81 3.49 -5.08 4.98
C PHE A 81 3.02 -3.72 5.48
N GLU A 82 1.73 -3.44 5.31
CA GLU A 82 1.07 -2.21 5.74
C GLU A 82 -0.06 -2.58 6.71
N ASP A 83 -0.45 -1.65 7.59
CA ASP A 83 -1.63 -1.85 8.43
C ASP A 83 -2.87 -1.96 7.54
N ILE A 84 -3.71 -2.97 7.79
CA ILE A 84 -4.88 -3.24 6.95
C ILE A 84 -5.92 -2.14 7.03
N ASN A 85 -6.01 -1.39 8.13
CA ASN A 85 -6.91 -0.25 8.23
C ASN A 85 -6.37 0.92 7.40
N GLN A 86 -5.06 1.17 7.44
CA GLN A 86 -4.44 2.17 6.57
C GLN A 86 -4.67 1.86 5.08
N VAL A 87 -4.55 0.59 4.67
CA VAL A 87 -4.85 0.17 3.29
C VAL A 87 -6.31 0.45 2.90
N ILE A 88 -7.24 0.24 3.83
CA ILE A 88 -8.66 0.52 3.61
C ILE A 88 -8.89 2.02 3.46
N ASP A 89 -8.30 2.83 4.35
CA ASP A 89 -8.43 4.28 4.32
C ASP A 89 -7.81 4.85 3.03
N ASP A 90 -6.62 4.37 2.64
CA ASP A 90 -5.94 4.74 1.39
C ASP A 90 -6.79 4.37 0.17
N ASP A 91 -7.48 3.23 0.17
CA ASP A 91 -8.39 2.84 -0.91
C ASP A 91 -9.62 3.74 -1.01
N GLU A 92 -10.21 4.12 0.13
CA GLU A 92 -11.34 5.06 0.19
C GLU A 92 -10.95 6.46 -0.27
N MET A 93 -9.71 6.87 0.00
CA MET A 93 -9.13 8.13 -0.46
C MET A 93 -8.61 8.08 -1.91
N GLY A 94 -8.59 6.90 -2.54
CA GLY A 94 -8.08 6.70 -3.90
C GLY A 94 -6.55 6.67 -4.03
N LEU A 95 -5.84 6.58 -2.91
CA LEU A 95 -4.38 6.67 -2.79
C LEU A 95 -3.67 5.31 -2.81
N LEU A 96 -4.41 4.19 -2.72
CA LEU A 96 -3.83 2.84 -2.56
C LEU A 96 -2.85 2.42 -3.68
N TYR A 97 -3.03 2.96 -4.90
CA TYR A 97 -2.20 2.62 -6.06
C TYR A 97 -1.32 3.78 -6.54
N GLU A 98 -1.24 4.87 -5.76
CA GLU A 98 -0.25 5.90 -6.04
C GLU A 98 1.13 5.30 -5.77
N ASP A 99 1.97 5.36 -6.81
CA ASP A 99 3.27 4.72 -6.93
C ASP A 99 4.16 4.93 -5.70
N ASP A 100 5.12 4.03 -5.47
CA ASP A 100 6.08 4.14 -4.35
C ASP A 100 6.94 5.42 -4.40
N ASN A 101 6.92 6.13 -5.53
CA ASN A 101 7.58 7.41 -5.75
C ASN A 101 6.67 8.64 -5.60
N THR A 102 5.37 8.48 -5.36
CA THR A 102 4.44 9.60 -5.16
C THR A 102 4.21 9.84 -3.66
N ASN A 103 4.82 10.90 -3.16
CA ASN A 103 4.18 11.95 -2.33
C ASN A 103 3.02 11.54 -1.41
N ARG A 104 3.12 10.44 -0.64
CA ARG A 104 2.20 10.25 0.49
C ARG A 104 2.34 11.46 1.42
N PRO A 105 1.28 12.26 1.63
CA PRO A 105 1.35 13.38 2.56
C PRO A 105 1.53 12.82 3.96
N GLN A 106 2.70 13.05 4.54
CA GLN A 106 3.02 12.72 5.92
C GLN A 106 2.45 13.85 6.79
N ILE A 107 1.41 13.54 7.56
CA ILE A 107 0.85 14.46 8.55
C ILE A 107 1.52 14.18 9.90
N HIS A 108 2.31 15.12 10.39
CA HIS A 108 2.82 15.10 11.76
C HIS A 108 1.83 15.83 12.66
N LEU A 109 1.33 15.14 13.68
CA LEU A 109 0.43 15.69 14.70
C LEU A 109 1.21 15.93 15.99
N ASN A 110 1.45 17.20 16.31
CA ASN A 110 2.01 17.60 17.58
C ASN A 110 0.88 17.93 18.55
N ILE A 111 0.66 17.05 19.53
CA ILE A 111 -0.41 17.20 20.51
C ILE A 111 0.18 17.71 21.84
N ASN A 112 0.00 19.01 22.10
CA ASN A 112 0.38 19.62 23.37
C ASN A 112 -0.73 19.42 24.41
N LEU A 113 -0.59 18.37 25.22
CA LEU A 113 -1.49 18.07 26.32
C LEU A 113 -1.05 18.83 27.57
N SER A 114 -1.96 19.61 28.15
CA SER A 114 -1.76 20.17 29.49
C SER A 114 -2.68 19.45 30.46
N PRO A 115 -2.17 18.63 31.39
CA PRO A 115 -3.02 18.00 32.39
C PRO A 115 -3.54 19.07 33.35
N THR A 116 -4.84 19.31 33.36
CA THR A 116 -5.50 20.06 34.44
C THR A 116 -5.99 19.07 35.49
N LEU A 117 -5.33 19.05 36.64
CA LEU A 117 -5.76 18.30 37.82
C LEU A 117 -6.94 19.01 38.48
N ASN A 118 -8.17 18.56 38.18
CA ASN A 118 -9.34 18.90 38.99
C ASN A 118 -9.49 17.86 40.10
N ILE A 119 -8.98 18.16 41.29
CA ILE A 119 -9.22 17.34 42.48
C ILE A 119 -10.61 17.67 43.01
N ILE A 120 -11.64 16.97 42.52
CA ILE A 120 -12.95 16.92 43.18
C ILE A 120 -13.41 15.46 43.24
N ASN A 121 -12.99 14.78 44.31
CA ASN A 121 -13.56 13.59 44.95
C ASN A 121 -13.96 12.34 44.15
N ASN A 122 -13.73 12.23 42.83
CA ASN A 122 -13.81 10.95 42.11
C ASN A 122 -12.69 10.92 41.05
N LEU A 123 -11.88 9.85 41.03
CA LEU A 123 -10.66 9.70 40.21
C LEU A 123 -10.92 9.66 38.68
N SER A 124 -11.29 10.79 38.10
CA SER A 124 -11.35 10.96 36.65
C SER A 124 -10.45 12.12 36.25
N THR A 125 -9.39 11.83 35.49
CA THR A 125 -8.54 12.87 34.88
C THR A 125 -9.12 13.23 33.52
N THR A 126 -9.61 14.45 33.38
CA THR A 126 -9.99 15.00 32.06
C THR A 126 -8.77 15.70 31.48
N VAL A 127 -8.27 15.22 30.33
CA VAL A 127 -7.18 15.86 29.59
C VAL A 127 -7.81 16.75 28.52
N HIS A 128 -7.59 18.06 28.62
CA HIS A 128 -7.95 19.01 27.57
C HIS A 128 -6.72 19.28 26.69
N ALA A 129 -6.87 19.13 25.37
CA ALA A 129 -5.86 19.56 24.42
C ALA A 129 -5.75 21.08 24.46
N LYS A 130 -4.54 21.62 24.61
CA LYS A 130 -4.32 23.07 24.69
C LYS A 130 -4.20 23.71 23.30
N SER A 131 -3.57 23.00 22.37
CA SER A 131 -3.49 23.32 20.95
C SER A 131 -3.19 22.05 20.15
N ILE A 132 -3.63 22.02 18.90
CA ILE A 132 -3.30 20.98 17.93
C ILE A 132 -2.61 21.69 16.76
N GLU A 133 -1.36 21.33 16.51
CA GLU A 133 -0.62 21.79 15.33
C GLU A 133 -0.52 20.64 14.32
N ILE A 134 -0.87 20.94 13.07
CA ILE A 134 -0.90 19.97 11.97
C ILE A 134 0.13 20.43 10.95
N GLU A 135 1.17 19.61 10.73
CA GLU A 135 2.15 19.85 9.67
C GLU A 135 2.04 18.75 8.61
N SER A 136 1.74 19.14 7.36
CA SER A 136 1.77 18.22 6.22
C SER A 136 3.09 18.36 5.46
N SER A 137 3.76 17.25 5.20
CA SER A 137 4.96 17.22 4.35
C SER A 137 4.83 16.16 3.25
N TYR A 138 5.40 16.45 2.08
CA TYR A 138 5.49 15.51 0.98
C TYR A 138 6.84 14.81 1.02
N SER A 139 6.87 13.49 0.77
CA SER A 139 8.08 12.65 0.88
C SER A 139 9.18 12.95 -0.17
N ASN A 140 9.13 14.09 -0.88
CA ASN A 140 10.29 14.62 -1.60
C ASN A 140 10.45 16.14 -1.38
N LYS A 141 11.35 16.44 -0.43
CA LYS A 141 12.29 17.56 -0.32
C LYS A 141 11.91 19.03 -0.55
N ASP A 142 10.63 19.38 -0.69
CA ASP A 142 10.22 20.79 -0.58
C ASP A 142 9.10 20.92 0.46
N SER A 143 9.45 21.52 1.60
CA SER A 143 8.52 21.84 2.69
C SER A 143 7.73 23.09 2.32
N ILE A 144 6.40 23.03 2.47
CA ILE A 144 5.54 24.21 2.55
C ILE A 144 4.94 24.18 3.97
N GLU A 145 5.41 25.09 4.83
CA GLU A 145 4.75 25.34 6.11
C GLU A 145 3.39 25.99 5.84
N THR A 146 2.31 25.37 6.31
CA THR A 146 1.01 26.05 6.39
C THR A 146 0.47 25.91 7.80
N SER A 147 0.59 26.98 8.57
CA SER A 147 -0.02 27.10 9.90
C SER A 147 -1.49 27.48 9.77
N ILE A 148 -2.40 26.63 10.27
CA ILE A 148 -3.81 27.00 10.43
C ILE A 148 -4.03 27.25 11.92
N ALA A 149 -4.16 28.51 12.31
CA ALA A 149 -4.53 28.87 13.68
C ALA A 149 -6.03 28.64 13.85
N TYR A 150 -6.40 27.76 14.79
CA TYR A 150 -7.78 27.65 15.26
C TYR A 150 -7.95 28.52 16.50
N GLU A 151 -8.64 29.65 16.37
CA GLU A 151 -9.18 30.38 17.53
C GLU A 151 -10.55 29.78 17.86
N PRO A 152 -10.75 29.20 19.06
CA PRO A 152 -12.07 28.75 19.46
C PRO A 152 -12.94 29.97 19.77
N ASP A 153 -14.06 30.11 19.06
CA ASP A 153 -15.14 31.03 19.44
C ASP A 153 -15.72 30.57 20.78
N TYR A 154 -15.45 31.32 21.84
CA TYR A 154 -16.15 31.18 23.11
C TYR A 154 -17.48 31.95 23.02
N PHE A 155 -18.58 31.21 22.84
CA PHE A 155 -19.94 31.66 23.17
C PHE A 155 -20.61 30.65 24.10
#